data_AF-A0A097BVB4-F1
#
_entry.id   AF-A0A097BVB4-F1
#
_cell.length_a   1.000
_cell.length_b   1.000
_cell.length_c   1.000
_cell.angle_alpha   90.00
_cell.angle_beta   90.00
_cell.angle_gamma   90.00
#
_symmetry.space_group_name_H-M   'P 1'
#
loop_
_entity.id
_entity.type
_entity.pdbx_description
1 polymer ?
#
loop_
_entity_poly.entity_id
_entity_poly.type
_entity_poly.pdbx_seq_one_letter_code
_entity_poly.pdbx_strand_id
1 'polypeptide(L)'
;RCLLNTRITGDDAPGETWHMVFSTEGEIPYREGQSIGVIADGIDKNGKPHKLRLYSIASSALGDFGDSKTVSLCVKRLVYTNDKGELVKGVCSNFL
;
A
#
# COMPACT_ATOMS: atom_id res chain seq x y z
N ARG A 1 -4.38 10.92 -3.39
CA ARG A 1 -5.49 10.90 -2.40
C ARG A 1 -6.11 9.50 -2.36
N CYS A 2 -6.39 8.92 -1.18
CA CYS A 2 -7.11 7.64 -1.08
C CYS A 2 -8.62 7.84 -1.35
N LEU A 3 -9.19 6.99 -2.20
CA LEU A 3 -10.60 6.99 -2.61
C LEU A 3 -11.37 5.82 -1.98
N LEU A 4 -10.74 4.65 -1.90
CA LEU A 4 -11.30 3.42 -1.32
C LEU A 4 -10.22 2.70 -0.54
N ASN A 5 -10.58 2.10 0.60
CA ASN A 5 -9.73 1.20 1.37
C ASN A 5 -10.59 0.10 2.01
N THR A 6 -10.51 -1.12 1.46
CA THR A 6 -11.39 -2.23 1.84
C THR A 6 -10.57 -3.46 2.18
N ARG A 7 -10.80 -4.06 3.36
CA ARG A 7 -10.22 -5.36 3.71
C ARG A 7 -10.86 -6.44 2.84
N ILE A 8 -10.03 -7.18 2.10
CA ILE A 8 -10.47 -8.24 1.16
C ILE A 8 -10.30 -9.65 1.72
N THR A 9 -9.82 -9.75 2.97
CA THR A 9 -9.61 -11.00 3.70
C THR A 9 -10.73 -11.18 4.73
N GLY A 10 -11.12 -12.45 4.97
CA GLY A 10 -12.06 -12.83 6.01
C GLY A 10 -11.48 -12.65 7.41
N ASP A 11 -12.35 -12.67 8.43
CA ASP A 11 -11.95 -12.49 9.84
C ASP A 11 -11.09 -13.64 10.39
N ASP A 12 -11.17 -14.81 9.77
CA ASP A 12 -10.42 -16.02 10.12
C ASP A 12 -9.04 -16.11 9.45
N ALA A 13 -8.69 -15.13 8.59
CA ALA A 13 -7.41 -15.11 7.92
C ALA A 13 -6.25 -14.84 8.91
N PRO A 14 -5.07 -15.48 8.73
CA PRO A 14 -3.91 -15.27 9.61
C PRO A 14 -3.29 -13.86 9.52
N GLY A 15 -3.76 -13.04 8.59
CA GLY A 15 -3.37 -11.65 8.46
C GLY A 15 -4.28 -10.94 7.48
N GLU A 16 -4.28 -9.61 7.57
CA GLU A 16 -5.16 -8.78 6.77
C GLU A 16 -4.50 -8.37 5.45
N THR A 17 -5.23 -8.50 4.37
CA THR A 17 -4.93 -7.86 3.09
C THR A 17 -6.04 -6.89 2.72
N TRP A 18 -5.64 -5.72 2.23
CA TRP A 18 -6.49 -4.60 1.89
C TRP A 18 -6.33 -4.25 0.40
N HIS A 19 -7.45 -3.97 -0.26
CA HIS A 19 -7.50 -3.36 -1.58
C HIS A 19 -7.75 -1.86 -1.44
N MET A 20 -6.89 -1.07 -2.06
CA MET A 20 -6.90 0.38 -1.94
C MET A 20 -6.90 1.02 -3.31
N VAL A 21 -7.67 2.09 -3.48
CA VAL A 21 -7.69 2.88 -4.72
C VAL A 21 -7.28 4.31 -4.42
N PHE A 22 -6.36 4.85 -5.22
CA PHE A 22 -5.86 6.22 -5.09
C PHE A 22 -6.14 7.01 -6.36
N SER A 23 -6.53 8.28 -6.21
CA SER A 23 -6.55 9.23 -7.32
C SER A 23 -5.12 9.59 -7.71
N THR A 24 -4.83 9.49 -9.02
CA THR A 24 -3.61 9.95 -9.68
C THR A 24 -3.86 11.22 -10.50
N GLU A 25 -5.12 11.62 -10.70
CA GLU A 25 -5.52 12.73 -11.58
C GLU A 25 -5.05 12.58 -13.04
N GLY A 26 -4.55 11.41 -13.43
CA GLY A 26 -3.96 11.14 -14.74
C GLY A 26 -2.44 11.39 -14.82
N GLU A 27 -1.80 11.80 -13.72
CA GLU A 27 -0.38 12.21 -13.68
C GLU A 27 0.60 11.02 -13.61
N ILE A 28 0.10 9.80 -13.41
CA ILE A 28 0.92 8.59 -13.29
C ILE A 28 0.65 7.68 -14.49
N PRO A 29 1.45 7.76 -15.57
CA PRO A 29 1.25 6.98 -16.78
C PRO A 29 1.84 5.57 -16.65
N TYR A 30 1.29 4.77 -15.73
CA TYR A 30 1.73 3.39 -15.53
C TYR A 30 1.09 2.42 -16.53
N ARG A 31 1.65 1.21 -16.60
CA ARG A 31 1.12 0.05 -17.32
C ARG A 31 1.20 -1.21 -16.46
N GLU A 32 0.49 -2.24 -16.89
CA GLU A 32 0.43 -3.53 -16.22
C GLU A 32 1.85 -4.11 -15.98
N GLY A 33 2.03 -4.71 -14.81
CA GLY A 33 3.32 -5.30 -14.39
C GLY A 33 4.30 -4.32 -13.75
N GLN A 34 4.01 -3.02 -13.73
CA GLN A 34 4.83 -2.03 -13.04
C GLN A 34 4.53 -1.97 -11.53
N SER A 35 5.37 -1.22 -10.81
CA SER A 35 5.24 -0.95 -9.38
C SER A 35 5.29 0.55 -9.11
N ILE A 36 4.69 0.98 -8.02
CA ILE A 36 4.76 2.35 -7.52
C ILE A 36 5.40 2.38 -6.13
N GLY A 37 6.16 3.44 -5.86
CA GLY A 37 6.73 3.70 -4.53
C GLY A 37 5.76 4.48 -3.65
N VAL A 38 5.52 4.00 -2.44
CA VAL A 38 4.80 4.75 -1.39
C VAL A 38 5.79 5.17 -0.31
N ILE A 39 5.76 6.44 0.04
CA ILE A 39 6.46 7.00 1.20
C ILE A 39 5.41 7.18 2.30
N ALA A 40 5.58 6.49 3.42
CA ALA A 40 4.70 6.65 4.57
C ALA A 40 4.96 7.98 5.28
N ASP A 41 3.90 8.58 5.82
CA ASP A 41 4.01 9.79 6.62
C ASP A 41 4.83 9.55 7.89
N GLY A 42 5.49 10.61 8.38
CA GLY A 42 6.29 10.57 9.61
C GLY A 42 7.79 10.49 9.36
N ILE A 43 8.51 10.23 10.45
CA ILE A 43 9.98 10.24 10.50
C ILE A 43 10.50 8.95 11.11
N ASP A 44 11.67 8.51 10.65
CA ASP A 44 12.40 7.41 11.24
C ASP A 44 13.05 7.80 12.58
N LYS A 45 13.70 6.82 13.22
CA LYS A 45 14.41 7.01 14.49
C LYS A 45 15.54 8.04 14.46
N ASN A 46 16.00 8.44 13.27
CA ASN A 46 17.03 9.46 13.08
C ASN A 46 16.44 10.81 12.66
N GLY A 47 15.11 10.98 12.73
CA GLY A 47 14.42 12.21 12.35
C GLY A 47 14.31 12.44 10.84
N LYS A 48 14.55 11.41 10.00
CA LYS A 48 14.48 11.54 8.54
C LYS A 48 13.13 11.02 8.02
N PRO A 49 12.58 11.56 6.92
CA PRO A 49 11.41 10.99 6.27
C PRO A 49 11.57 9.50 5.99
N HIS A 50 10.49 8.74 6.08
CA HIS A 50 10.53 7.32 5.78
C HIS A 50 10.98 7.05 4.35
N LYS A 51 11.74 5.96 4.15
CA LYS A 51 12.10 5.48 2.81
C LYS A 51 10.89 4.91 2.08
N LEU A 52 10.85 5.05 0.77
CA LEU A 52 9.82 4.45 -0.07
C LEU A 52 9.79 2.93 0.07
N ARG A 53 8.60 2.34 -0.04
CA ARG A 53 8.38 0.90 -0.27
C ARG A 53 7.71 0.71 -1.62
N LEU A 54 8.15 -0.28 -2.38
CA LEU A 54 7.57 -0.61 -3.68
C LEU A 54 6.38 -1.53 -3.48
N TYR A 55 5.30 -1.24 -4.19
CA TYR A 55 4.11 -2.06 -4.29
C TYR A 55 3.79 -2.30 -5.76
N SER A 56 3.55 -3.55 -6.13
CA SER A 56 3.04 -3.88 -7.46
C SER A 56 1.66 -3.26 -7.65
N ILE A 57 1.43 -2.70 -8.83
CA ILE A 57 0.14 -2.10 -9.16
C ILE A 57 -0.87 -3.22 -9.41
N ALA A 58 -2.02 -3.13 -8.76
CA ALA A 58 -3.08 -4.14 -8.78
C ALA A 58 -4.21 -3.84 -9.79
N SER A 59 -4.15 -2.70 -10.48
CA SER A 59 -5.12 -2.28 -11.50
C SER A 59 -4.53 -2.35 -12.92
N SER A 60 -5.39 -2.39 -13.93
CA SER A 60 -5.00 -2.16 -15.34
C SER A 60 -4.53 -0.71 -15.54
N ALA A 61 -3.93 -0.39 -16.69
CA ALA A 61 -3.46 0.97 -17.00
C ALA A 61 -4.58 2.04 -16.95
N LEU A 62 -5.85 1.63 -17.07
CA LEU A 62 -7.01 2.52 -16.98
C LEU A 62 -7.48 2.75 -15.52
N GLY A 63 -6.91 2.04 -14.54
CA GLY A 63 -7.39 2.03 -13.16
C GLY A 63 -8.72 1.28 -12.98
N ASP A 64 -9.13 1.09 -11.72
CA ASP A 64 -10.36 0.34 -11.40
C ASP A 64 -11.64 1.06 -11.84
N PHE A 65 -11.58 2.38 -12.05
CA PHE A 65 -12.71 3.18 -12.56
C PHE A 65 -12.69 3.36 -14.09
N GLY A 66 -11.65 2.86 -14.79
CA GLY A 66 -11.59 2.85 -16.26
C GLY A 66 -11.34 4.22 -16.91
N ASP A 67 -10.93 5.24 -16.14
CA ASP A 67 -10.75 6.62 -16.61
C ASP A 67 -9.29 7.09 -16.66
N SER A 68 -8.34 6.18 -16.39
CA SER A 68 -6.89 6.43 -16.28
C SER A 68 -6.49 7.43 -15.19
N LYS A 69 -7.38 7.71 -14.23
CA LYS A 69 -7.13 8.66 -13.13
C LYS A 69 -6.96 7.98 -11.78
N THR A 70 -6.85 6.66 -11.76
CA THR A 70 -6.67 5.89 -10.53
C THR A 70 -5.62 4.80 -10.64
N VAL A 71 -5.05 4.48 -9.49
CA VAL A 71 -4.13 3.35 -9.30
C VAL A 71 -4.57 2.57 -8.07
N SER A 72 -4.51 1.25 -8.16
CA SER A 72 -4.91 0.36 -7.07
C SER A 72 -3.74 -0.45 -6.54
N LEU A 73 -3.75 -0.69 -5.23
CA LEU A 73 -2.76 -1.50 -4.52
C LEU A 73 -3.44 -2.63 -3.75
N CYS A 74 -2.79 -3.79 -3.72
CA CYS A 74 -3.14 -4.91 -2.85
C CYS A 74 -2.06 -5.05 -1.77
N VAL A 75 -2.41 -4.72 -0.52
CA VAL A 75 -1.45 -4.52 0.57
C VAL A 75 -1.74 -5.46 1.73
N LYS A 76 -0.79 -6.35 2.04
CA LYS A 76 -0.83 -7.16 3.26
C LYS A 76 -0.25 -6.39 4.45
N ARG A 77 -1.00 -6.30 5.55
CA ARG A 77 -0.54 -5.71 6.80
C ARG A 77 0.58 -6.57 7.39
N LEU A 78 1.78 -6.01 7.50
CA LEU A 78 2.92 -6.73 8.06
C LEU A 78 2.95 -6.56 9.57
N VAL A 79 2.73 -7.66 10.28
CA VAL A 79 2.90 -7.76 11.73
C VAL A 79 3.66 -9.06 12.01
N TYR A 80 4.74 -8.99 12.79
CA TYR A 80 5.54 -10.14 13.15
C TYR A 80 6.16 -9.97 14.53
N THR A 81 6.56 -11.07 15.16
CA THR A 81 7.31 -11.06 16.41
C THR A 81 8.79 -11.17 16.09
N ASN A 82 9.61 -10.26 16.63
CA ASN A 82 11.06 -10.32 16.45
C ASN A 82 11.72 -11.34 17.40
N ASP A 83 13.03 -11.55 17.26
CA ASP A 83 13.79 -12.52 18.08
C ASP A 83 13.78 -12.20 19.59
N LYS A 84 13.38 -10.99 19.98
CA LYS A 84 13.23 -10.55 21.38
C LYS A 84 11.82 -10.79 21.94
N GLY A 85 10.91 -11.34 21.14
CA GLY A 85 9.51 -11.51 21.52
C GLY A 85 8.66 -10.24 21.39
N GLU A 86 9.18 -9.16 20.79
CA GLU A 86 8.46 -7.91 20.62
C GLU A 86 7.61 -7.94 19.35
N LEU A 87 6.36 -7.46 19.45
CA LEU A 87 5.47 -7.33 18.30
C LEU A 87 5.89 -6.10 17.46
N VAL A 88 6.29 -6.35 16.22
CA VAL A 88 6.73 -5.33 15.27
C VAL A 88 5.70 -5.15 14.17
N LYS A 89 5.36 -3.89 13.88
CA LYS A 89 4.50 -3.49 12.76
C LYS A 89 5.34 -2.91 11.63
N GLY A 90 5.18 -3.43 10.43
CA GLY A 90 5.79 -2.84 9.24
C GLY A 90 5.23 -1.45 8.97
N VAL A 91 6.09 -0.43 8.94
CA VAL A 91 5.69 0.99 8.89
C VAL A 91 4.74 1.28 7.71
N CYS A 92 5.17 1.01 6.47
CA CYS A 92 4.42 1.46 5.29
C CYS A 92 3.13 0.65 5.05
N SER A 93 3.13 -0.66 5.30
CA SER A 93 1.91 -1.48 5.16
C SER A 93 0.91 -1.33 6.30
N ASN A 94 1.28 -0.67 7.40
CA ASN A 94 0.33 -0.29 8.44
C ASN A 94 -0.14 1.16 8.34
N PHE A 95 0.61 1.99 7.61
CA PHE A 95 0.23 3.36 7.23
C PHE A 95 -0.85 3.36 6.14
N LEU A 96 -0.66 2.52 5.13
CA LEU A 96 -1.67 2.19 4.13
C LEU A 96 -2.82 1.42 4.79
#